data_AF-A0A0F2HBS0-F1
#
_entry.id   AF-A0A0F2HBS0-F1
#
_cell.length_a   1.000
_cell.length_b   1.000
_cell.length_c   1.000
_cell.angle_alpha   90.00
_cell.angle_beta   90.00
_cell.angle_gamma   90.00
#
_symmetry.space_group_name_H-M   'P 1'
#
loop_
_entity.id
_entity.type
_entity.pdbx_description
1 polymer ?
#
loop_
_entity_poly.entity_id
_entity_poly.type
_entity_poly.pdbx_seq_one_letter_code
_entity_poly.pdbx_strand_id
1 'polypeptide(L)'
;MKFIHTSDWHLGRQFHNVSLLEDQSVVLEQLIEYIAQHPVDAVVVAGDIFDRSVPPTAAVELLDQTVTRICGDLNTPMIIIPGNHDGAQRLGFGASQMKQAGLHIISNFCQMLEPVVLESEQAGLVAFYGMPYSDPEQVRFAFGADVKDYDQAHQVLVEEIKGRFQHAQKNVLLSHCFVDGGESSDSERPLSIGGSDRVSADYFRCFDYVALGHLHQPQQRSEAHIRYSGSLMKYSFSEQHQKKGFTLVTLDENGFANAEHVAFKAPREMRVLEGELDDIIARGKTDPNADDYLLVRLLDKHAILNPMDKLRAVYPNVLHLEKPGMLIGVEQQMAQAKLARSEADMFRDFFREAQESELSSAQDQALSAIVKDLLKQ
;
A
#
# COMPACT_ATOMS: atom_id res chain seq x y z
N MET A 1 3.54 -16.38 -23.42
CA MET A 1 2.59 -15.39 -22.87
C MET A 1 3.34 -14.40 -22.02
N LYS A 2 3.07 -13.11 -22.19
CA LYS A 2 3.63 -12.01 -21.42
C LYS A 2 2.50 -11.18 -20.84
N PHE A 3 2.43 -11.02 -19.52
CA PHE A 3 1.37 -10.23 -18.88
C PHE A 3 1.93 -9.38 -17.74
N ILE A 4 1.20 -8.32 -17.38
CA ILE A 4 1.54 -7.43 -16.28
C ILE A 4 0.78 -7.86 -15.03
N HIS A 5 1.49 -7.99 -13.92
CA HIS A 5 0.93 -8.16 -12.58
C HIS A 5 1.18 -6.91 -11.74
N THR A 6 0.10 -6.26 -11.30
CA THR A 6 0.07 -5.13 -10.36
C THR A 6 -1.00 -5.37 -9.29
N SER A 7 -0.99 -4.62 -8.19
CA SER A 7 -1.96 -4.75 -7.08
C SER A 7 -1.95 -3.47 -6.23
N ASP A 8 -2.84 -3.41 -5.24
CA ASP A 8 -2.80 -2.43 -4.16
C ASP A 8 -2.75 -0.99 -4.68
N TRP A 9 -3.64 -0.67 -5.62
CA TRP A 9 -3.74 0.64 -6.25
C TRP A 9 -4.28 1.69 -5.29
N HIS A 10 -5.20 1.34 -4.40
CA HIS A 10 -5.83 2.23 -3.43
C HIS A 10 -6.24 3.58 -4.03
N LEU A 11 -6.91 3.58 -5.18
CA LEU A 11 -7.30 4.82 -5.84
C LEU A 11 -8.15 5.69 -4.92
N GLY A 12 -7.78 6.97 -4.85
CA GLY A 12 -8.43 7.96 -3.97
C GLY A 12 -7.89 8.00 -2.54
N ARG A 13 -6.76 7.37 -2.25
CA ARG A 13 -6.10 7.42 -0.94
C ARG A 13 -5.79 8.86 -0.54
N GLN A 14 -6.01 9.13 0.75
CA GLN A 14 -5.58 10.36 1.41
C GLN A 14 -4.49 10.03 2.42
N PHE A 15 -3.42 10.80 2.41
CA PHE A 15 -2.28 10.64 3.32
C PHE A 15 -1.98 11.97 4.01
N HIS A 16 -2.08 12.00 5.34
CA HIS A 16 -1.98 13.24 6.14
C HIS A 16 -2.83 14.41 5.58
N ASN A 17 -4.08 14.12 5.21
CA ASN A 17 -5.04 15.06 4.59
C ASN A 17 -4.66 15.58 3.20
N VAL A 18 -3.64 15.03 2.55
CA VAL A 18 -3.31 15.28 1.15
C VAL A 18 -3.87 14.16 0.29
N SER A 19 -4.50 14.51 -0.84
CA SER A 19 -4.96 13.52 -1.81
C SER A 19 -3.77 13.08 -2.67
N LEU A 20 -3.62 11.76 -2.85
CA LEU A 20 -2.57 11.21 -3.72
C LEU A 20 -3.07 10.96 -5.15
N LEU A 21 -4.32 11.32 -5.47
CA LEU A 21 -4.98 10.91 -6.72
C LEU A 21 -4.29 11.46 -7.98
N GLU A 22 -3.75 12.68 -7.92
CA GLU A 22 -2.98 13.26 -9.03
C GLU A 22 -1.70 12.44 -9.28
N ASP A 23 -0.96 12.10 -8.24
CA ASP A 23 0.25 11.27 -8.35
C ASP A 23 -0.09 9.86 -8.84
N GLN A 24 -1.19 9.27 -8.36
CA GLN A 24 -1.71 7.98 -8.84
C GLN A 24 -2.00 8.03 -10.34
N SER A 25 -2.61 9.12 -10.84
CA SER A 25 -2.91 9.26 -12.27
C SER A 25 -1.66 9.27 -13.15
N VAL A 26 -0.60 9.95 -12.71
CA VAL A 26 0.68 9.99 -13.44
C VAL A 26 1.37 8.63 -13.45
N VAL A 27 1.26 7.86 -12.36
CA VAL A 27 1.84 6.51 -12.31
C VAL A 27 1.04 5.52 -13.18
N LEU A 28 -0.30 5.62 -13.20
CA LEU A 28 -1.12 4.82 -14.11
C LEU A 28 -0.87 5.17 -15.58
N GLU A 29 -0.62 6.44 -15.90
CA GLU A 29 -0.23 6.81 -17.27
C GLU A 29 1.09 6.14 -17.68
N GLN A 30 2.07 6.02 -16.78
CA GLN A 30 3.30 5.25 -17.06
C GLN A 30 3.02 3.78 -17.38
N LEU A 31 2.04 3.16 -16.70
CA LEU A 31 1.61 1.80 -17.02
C LEU A 31 0.99 1.72 -18.42
N ILE A 32 0.11 2.66 -18.76
CA ILE A 32 -0.55 2.75 -20.07
C ILE A 32 0.49 2.95 -21.18
N GLU A 33 1.42 3.89 -21.00
CA GLU A 33 2.52 4.15 -21.92
C GLU A 33 3.41 2.92 -22.10
N TYR A 34 3.69 2.19 -21.03
CA TYR A 34 4.46 0.96 -21.09
C TYR A 34 3.77 -0.10 -21.95
N ILE A 35 2.47 -0.34 -21.74
CA ILE A 35 1.66 -1.29 -22.52
C ILE A 35 1.63 -0.89 -23.99
N ALA A 36 1.48 0.40 -24.29
CA ALA A 36 1.48 0.91 -25.66
C ALA A 36 2.81 0.67 -26.39
N GLN A 37 3.95 0.75 -25.68
CA GLN A 37 5.29 0.53 -26.24
C GLN A 37 5.69 -0.95 -26.26
N HIS A 38 5.17 -1.73 -25.32
CA HIS A 38 5.52 -3.14 -25.10
C HIS A 38 4.23 -3.94 -24.97
N PRO A 39 3.61 -4.37 -26.10
CA PRO A 39 2.37 -5.12 -26.06
C PRO A 39 2.48 -6.35 -25.14
N VAL A 40 1.45 -6.51 -24.30
CA VAL A 40 1.29 -7.64 -23.38
C VAL A 40 -0.05 -8.31 -23.64
N ASP A 41 -0.14 -9.59 -23.32
CA ASP A 41 -1.33 -10.41 -23.54
C ASP A 41 -2.45 -10.08 -22.53
N ALA A 42 -2.10 -9.57 -21.34
CA ALA A 42 -3.06 -9.16 -20.31
C ALA A 42 -2.45 -8.23 -19.25
N VAL A 43 -3.32 -7.53 -18.53
CA VAL A 43 -3.02 -6.84 -17.26
C VAL A 43 -3.83 -7.49 -16.15
N VAL A 44 -3.18 -7.91 -15.06
CA VAL A 44 -3.82 -8.48 -13.88
C VAL A 44 -3.65 -7.55 -12.68
N VAL A 45 -4.74 -7.26 -11.97
CA VAL A 45 -4.75 -6.44 -10.76
C VAL A 45 -5.24 -7.26 -9.56
N ALA A 46 -4.31 -7.63 -8.68
CA ALA A 46 -4.55 -8.55 -7.57
C ALA A 46 -5.11 -7.84 -6.30
N GLY A 47 -6.18 -7.07 -6.46
CA GLY A 47 -6.93 -6.49 -5.33
C GLY A 47 -6.51 -5.09 -4.92
N ASP A 48 -7.31 -4.54 -4.00
CA ASP A 48 -7.26 -3.18 -3.47
C ASP A 48 -7.21 -2.11 -4.56
N ILE A 49 -8.22 -2.16 -5.44
CA ILE A 49 -8.40 -1.17 -6.50
C ILE A 49 -8.65 0.21 -5.90
N PHE A 50 -9.54 0.29 -4.91
CA PHE A 50 -9.89 1.52 -4.21
C PHE A 50 -9.35 1.55 -2.78
N ASP A 51 -9.08 2.74 -2.25
CA ASP A 51 -8.68 2.90 -0.84
C ASP A 51 -9.79 2.52 0.15
N ARG A 52 -11.06 2.56 -0.30
CA ARG A 52 -12.24 2.36 0.55
C ARG A 52 -13.36 1.70 -0.23
N SER A 53 -14.24 0.99 0.49
CA SER A 53 -15.35 0.23 -0.09
C SER A 53 -16.42 1.11 -0.75
N VAL A 54 -16.46 2.38 -0.36
CA VAL A 54 -17.22 3.45 -1.03
C VAL A 54 -16.19 4.48 -1.52
N PRO A 55 -15.68 4.35 -2.74
CA PRO A 55 -14.68 5.26 -3.27
C PRO A 55 -15.26 6.65 -3.60
N PRO A 56 -14.45 7.71 -3.55
CA PRO A 56 -14.85 9.02 -4.06
C PRO A 56 -15.02 8.96 -5.59
N THR A 57 -15.90 9.80 -6.14
CA THR A 57 -16.21 9.83 -7.58
C THR A 57 -14.96 10.01 -8.44
N ALA A 58 -14.02 10.86 -8.03
CA ALA A 58 -12.79 11.09 -8.77
C ALA A 58 -11.89 9.84 -8.89
N ALA A 59 -11.90 8.95 -7.90
CA ALA A 59 -11.18 7.67 -7.99
C ALA A 59 -11.86 6.71 -8.98
N VAL A 60 -13.19 6.70 -9.00
CA VAL A 60 -13.97 5.92 -9.98
C VAL A 60 -13.70 6.41 -11.40
N GLU A 61 -13.65 7.73 -11.59
CA GLU A 61 -13.34 8.35 -12.88
C GLU A 61 -11.91 8.01 -13.34
N LEU A 62 -10.92 8.01 -12.44
CA LEU A 62 -9.56 7.60 -12.78
C LEU A 62 -9.49 6.12 -13.20
N LEU A 63 -10.22 5.23 -12.52
CA LEU A 63 -10.31 3.83 -12.92
C LEU A 63 -10.95 3.69 -14.30
N ASP A 64 -12.06 4.39 -14.55
CA ASP A 64 -12.78 4.37 -15.82
C ASP A 64 -11.89 4.84 -17.00
N GLN A 65 -11.16 5.94 -16.82
CA GLN A 65 -10.19 6.44 -17.80
C GLN A 65 -9.09 5.41 -18.06
N THR A 66 -8.54 4.82 -17.00
CA THR A 66 -7.46 3.81 -17.10
C THR A 66 -7.94 2.56 -17.85
N VAL A 67 -9.11 2.04 -17.50
CA VAL A 67 -9.74 0.88 -18.17
C VAL A 67 -10.04 1.20 -19.63
N THR A 68 -10.58 2.39 -19.91
CA THR A 68 -10.88 2.82 -21.29
C THR A 68 -9.61 2.81 -22.15
N ARG A 69 -8.50 3.30 -21.60
CA ARG A 69 -7.20 3.32 -22.29
C ARG A 69 -6.65 1.92 -22.52
N ILE A 70 -6.64 1.07 -21.49
CA ILE A 70 -6.07 -0.29 -21.56
C ILE A 70 -6.94 -1.24 -22.40
N CYS A 71 -8.22 -1.37 -22.05
CA CYS A 71 -9.12 -2.32 -22.69
C CYS A 71 -9.69 -1.79 -24.01
N GLY A 72 -10.02 -0.50 -24.08
CA GLY A 72 -10.64 0.11 -25.26
C GLY A 72 -9.63 0.48 -26.34
N ASP A 73 -8.67 1.36 -26.01
CA ASP A 73 -7.75 1.89 -27.01
C ASP A 73 -6.62 0.90 -27.34
N LEU A 74 -6.04 0.27 -26.32
CA LEU A 74 -4.92 -0.68 -26.47
C LEU A 74 -5.38 -2.13 -26.70
N ASN A 75 -6.69 -2.40 -26.62
CA ASN A 75 -7.28 -3.74 -26.78
C ASN A 75 -6.61 -4.82 -25.92
N THR A 76 -6.09 -4.43 -24.75
CA THR A 76 -5.40 -5.34 -23.82
C THR A 76 -6.39 -5.78 -22.74
N PRO A 77 -6.68 -7.08 -22.59
CA PRO A 77 -7.62 -7.54 -21.58
C PRO A 77 -7.09 -7.29 -20.18
N MET A 78 -7.98 -6.90 -19.28
CA MET A 78 -7.67 -6.60 -17.90
C MET A 78 -8.47 -7.51 -16.96
N ILE A 79 -7.81 -8.13 -16.00
CA ILE A 79 -8.41 -9.06 -15.03
C ILE A 79 -8.20 -8.49 -13.64
N ILE A 80 -9.28 -8.20 -12.92
CA ILE A 80 -9.22 -7.60 -11.59
C ILE A 80 -10.00 -8.43 -10.57
N ILE A 81 -9.47 -8.53 -9.37
CA ILE A 81 -10.16 -9.04 -8.19
C ILE A 81 -10.32 -7.91 -7.16
N PRO A 82 -11.34 -7.92 -6.30
CA PRO A 82 -11.42 -7.05 -5.13
C PRO A 82 -10.45 -7.51 -4.02
N GLY A 83 -9.82 -6.56 -3.35
CA GLY A 83 -9.07 -6.79 -2.10
C GLY A 83 -9.90 -6.52 -0.85
N ASN A 84 -9.26 -6.37 0.30
CA ASN A 84 -9.93 -6.15 1.59
C ASN A 84 -10.41 -4.70 1.81
N HIS A 85 -9.95 -3.75 1.00
CA HIS A 85 -10.46 -2.38 0.99
C HIS A 85 -11.68 -2.20 0.07
N ASP A 86 -11.81 -3.04 -0.96
CA ASP A 86 -12.83 -2.91 -1.98
C ASP A 86 -14.21 -3.38 -1.49
N GLY A 87 -15.26 -2.73 -1.99
CA GLY A 87 -16.61 -3.27 -1.89
C GLY A 87 -16.82 -4.29 -2.99
N ALA A 88 -16.57 -5.59 -2.74
CA ALA A 88 -16.62 -6.64 -3.77
C ALA A 88 -17.89 -6.61 -4.65
N GLN A 89 -19.07 -6.47 -4.05
CA GLN A 89 -20.34 -6.35 -4.79
C GLN A 89 -20.44 -5.06 -5.61
N ARG A 90 -19.88 -3.96 -5.11
CA ARG A 90 -19.88 -2.65 -5.79
C ARG A 90 -18.93 -2.68 -6.97
N LEU A 91 -17.71 -3.20 -6.79
CA LEU A 91 -16.72 -3.36 -7.86
C LEU A 91 -17.23 -4.32 -8.93
N GLY A 92 -17.89 -5.41 -8.54
CA GLY A 92 -18.48 -6.40 -9.44
C GLY A 92 -19.74 -5.96 -10.19
N PHE A 93 -20.26 -4.76 -9.92
CA PHE A 93 -21.47 -4.28 -10.60
C PHE A 93 -21.20 -4.11 -12.11
N GLY A 94 -22.01 -4.75 -12.95
CA GLY A 94 -21.87 -4.68 -14.41
C GLY A 94 -20.76 -5.55 -15.00
N ALA A 95 -20.11 -6.40 -14.20
CA ALA A 95 -18.99 -7.25 -14.64
C ALA A 95 -19.33 -8.12 -15.87
N SER A 96 -20.57 -8.62 -15.97
CA SER A 96 -21.01 -9.45 -17.09
C SER A 96 -21.11 -8.68 -18.41
N GLN A 97 -21.42 -7.38 -18.38
CA GLN A 97 -21.40 -6.52 -19.56
C GLN A 97 -19.96 -6.10 -19.91
N MET A 98 -19.17 -5.73 -18.90
CA MET A 98 -17.78 -5.27 -19.08
C MET A 98 -16.85 -6.35 -19.63
N LYS A 99 -17.13 -7.64 -19.38
CA LYS A 99 -16.39 -8.77 -19.95
C LYS A 99 -16.27 -8.70 -21.48
N GLN A 100 -17.30 -8.22 -22.18
CA GLN A 100 -17.28 -8.11 -23.65
C GLN A 100 -16.36 -6.99 -24.14
N ALA A 101 -16.08 -6.01 -23.28
CA ALA A 101 -15.17 -4.90 -23.55
C ALA A 101 -13.72 -5.19 -23.08
N GLY A 102 -13.40 -6.43 -22.67
CA GLY A 102 -12.06 -6.83 -22.25
C GLY A 102 -11.76 -6.62 -20.76
N LEU A 103 -12.69 -6.07 -19.96
CA LEU A 103 -12.53 -5.97 -18.51
C LEU A 103 -13.22 -7.13 -17.80
N HIS A 104 -12.43 -7.96 -17.13
CA HIS A 104 -12.87 -9.13 -16.37
C HIS A 104 -12.79 -8.82 -14.87
N ILE A 105 -13.94 -8.66 -14.23
CA ILE A 105 -14.02 -8.45 -12.78
C ILE A 105 -14.49 -9.74 -12.12
N ILE A 106 -13.60 -10.37 -11.33
CA ILE A 106 -13.87 -11.61 -10.61
C ILE A 106 -14.11 -11.26 -9.15
N SER A 107 -15.38 -11.09 -8.76
CA SER A 107 -15.77 -10.49 -7.48
C SER A 107 -16.57 -11.40 -6.56
N ASN A 108 -16.79 -12.66 -6.94
CA ASN A 108 -17.52 -13.64 -6.12
C ASN A 108 -17.07 -15.08 -6.41
N PHE A 109 -17.47 -16.01 -5.53
CA PHE A 109 -17.08 -17.42 -5.61
C PHE A 109 -17.54 -18.14 -6.88
N CYS A 110 -18.68 -17.77 -7.48
CA CYS A 110 -19.10 -18.39 -8.73
C CYS A 110 -18.13 -18.02 -9.87
N GLN A 111 -17.77 -16.73 -9.96
CA GLN A 111 -16.81 -16.24 -10.96
C GLN A 111 -15.39 -16.76 -10.72
N MET A 112 -15.00 -16.97 -9.45
CA MET A 112 -13.70 -17.55 -9.09
C MET A 112 -13.48 -18.93 -9.73
N LEU A 113 -14.54 -19.71 -9.94
CA LEU A 113 -14.50 -21.04 -10.54
C LEU A 113 -14.59 -21.03 -12.08
N GLU A 114 -14.78 -19.85 -12.69
CA GLU A 114 -14.86 -19.65 -14.14
C GLU A 114 -13.65 -18.83 -14.62
N PRO A 115 -12.52 -19.48 -14.98
CA PRO A 115 -11.32 -18.77 -15.33
C PRO A 115 -11.48 -17.95 -16.61
N VAL A 116 -10.73 -16.85 -16.70
CA VAL A 116 -10.51 -16.15 -17.98
C VAL A 116 -9.44 -16.92 -18.73
N VAL A 117 -9.79 -17.52 -19.86
CA VAL A 117 -8.84 -18.29 -20.67
C VAL A 117 -8.35 -17.44 -21.83
N LEU A 118 -7.05 -17.22 -21.90
CA LEU A 118 -6.38 -16.50 -22.98
C LEU A 118 -5.43 -17.46 -23.73
N GLU A 119 -5.32 -17.27 -25.03
CA GLU A 119 -4.43 -18.06 -25.89
C GLU A 119 -3.15 -17.26 -26.18
N SER A 120 -1.99 -17.93 -26.12
CA SER A 120 -0.70 -17.37 -26.48
C SER A 120 0.08 -18.35 -27.33
N GLU A 121 0.69 -17.86 -28.40
CA GLU A 121 1.53 -18.68 -29.30
C GLU A 121 2.66 -19.40 -28.56
N GLN A 122 3.19 -18.80 -27.48
CA GLN A 122 4.34 -19.31 -26.74
C GLN A 122 3.99 -20.23 -25.57
N ALA A 123 2.79 -20.07 -24.99
CA ALA A 123 2.39 -20.77 -23.75
C ALA A 123 1.16 -21.68 -23.94
N GLY A 124 0.50 -21.63 -25.09
CA GLY A 124 -0.79 -22.27 -25.32
C GLY A 124 -1.91 -21.55 -24.58
N LEU A 125 -2.86 -22.33 -24.04
CA LEU A 125 -3.99 -21.79 -23.27
C LEU A 125 -3.57 -21.52 -21.83
N VAL A 126 -3.88 -20.33 -21.33
CA VAL A 126 -3.61 -19.91 -19.96
C VAL A 126 -4.93 -19.52 -19.30
N ALA A 127 -5.27 -20.20 -18.21
CA ALA A 127 -6.44 -19.97 -17.39
C ALA A 127 -6.10 -19.10 -16.19
N PHE A 128 -6.69 -17.90 -16.14
CA PHE A 128 -6.56 -16.97 -15.03
C PHE A 128 -7.76 -17.14 -14.08
N TYR A 129 -7.49 -17.65 -12.90
CA TYR A 129 -8.43 -17.75 -11.79
C TYR A 129 -8.29 -16.53 -10.87
N GLY A 130 -9.40 -15.95 -10.44
CA GLY A 130 -9.40 -14.83 -9.51
C GLY A 130 -10.05 -15.20 -8.18
N MET A 131 -9.27 -15.17 -7.10
CA MET A 131 -9.76 -15.37 -5.74
C MET A 131 -9.97 -14.01 -5.08
N PRO A 132 -11.22 -13.50 -5.01
CA PRO A 132 -11.50 -12.27 -4.28
C PRO A 132 -11.16 -12.41 -2.80
N TYR A 133 -10.73 -11.33 -2.16
CA TYR A 133 -10.56 -11.32 -0.71
C TYR A 133 -11.87 -11.77 -0.02
N SER A 134 -11.76 -12.76 0.86
CA SER A 134 -12.90 -13.44 1.46
C SER A 134 -12.63 -13.77 2.92
N ASP A 135 -13.53 -13.35 3.82
CA ASP A 135 -13.46 -13.75 5.22
C ASP A 135 -13.74 -15.25 5.37
N PRO A 136 -13.14 -15.94 6.36
CA PRO A 136 -13.42 -17.35 6.64
C PRO A 136 -14.90 -17.65 6.85
N GLU A 137 -15.68 -16.70 7.39
CA GLU A 137 -17.13 -16.86 7.57
C GLU A 137 -17.89 -16.96 6.24
N GLN A 138 -17.47 -16.17 5.26
CA GLN A 138 -18.06 -16.18 3.92
C GLN A 138 -17.78 -17.50 3.23
N VAL A 139 -16.54 -18.01 3.36
CA VAL A 139 -16.13 -19.31 2.81
C VAL A 139 -16.90 -20.45 3.49
N ARG A 140 -17.00 -20.44 4.83
CA ARG A 140 -17.80 -21.41 5.59
C ARG A 140 -19.25 -21.46 5.13
N PHE A 141 -19.87 -20.30 4.93
CA PHE A 141 -21.25 -20.22 4.47
C PHE A 141 -21.42 -20.69 3.02
N ALA A 142 -20.54 -20.25 2.12
CA ALA A 142 -20.64 -20.56 0.69
C ALA A 142 -20.36 -22.03 0.35
N PHE A 143 -19.41 -22.66 1.06
CA PHE A 143 -18.96 -24.02 0.77
C PHE A 143 -19.37 -25.06 1.83
N GLY A 144 -20.03 -24.64 2.91
CA GLY A 144 -20.43 -25.54 4.00
C GLY A 144 -19.24 -26.19 4.73
N ALA A 145 -18.06 -25.58 4.66
CA ALA A 145 -16.81 -26.11 5.20
C ALA A 145 -16.56 -25.63 6.64
N ASP A 146 -16.01 -26.48 7.51
CA ASP A 146 -15.62 -26.09 8.87
C ASP A 146 -14.25 -25.38 8.86
N VAL A 147 -14.25 -24.11 8.44
CA VAL A 147 -13.05 -23.24 8.39
C VAL A 147 -13.07 -22.22 9.53
N LYS A 148 -11.91 -22.06 10.18
CA LYS A 148 -11.73 -21.22 11.38
C LYS A 148 -10.91 -19.97 11.15
N ASP A 149 -9.99 -20.02 10.21
CA ASP A 149 -9.00 -18.99 9.94
C ASP A 149 -8.78 -18.83 8.43
N TYR A 150 -7.95 -17.85 8.06
CA TYR A 150 -7.67 -17.56 6.66
C TYR A 150 -6.89 -18.68 5.96
N ASP A 151 -6.03 -19.40 6.68
CA ASP A 151 -5.27 -20.52 6.14
C ASP A 151 -6.19 -21.65 5.65
N GLN A 152 -7.09 -22.12 6.51
CA GLN A 152 -8.08 -23.16 6.17
C GLN A 152 -9.05 -22.70 5.09
N ALA A 153 -9.48 -21.43 5.14
CA ALA A 153 -10.32 -20.86 4.11
C ALA A 153 -9.63 -20.90 2.73
N HIS A 154 -8.37 -20.50 2.65
CA HIS A 154 -7.61 -20.56 1.39
C HIS A 154 -7.36 -21.98 0.92
N GLN A 155 -7.12 -22.93 1.83
CA GLN A 155 -7.01 -24.34 1.46
C GLN A 155 -8.26 -24.82 0.72
N VAL A 156 -9.46 -24.54 1.26
CA VAL A 156 -10.74 -24.91 0.63
C VAL A 156 -10.89 -24.25 -0.74
N LEU A 157 -10.67 -22.93 -0.84
CA LEU A 157 -10.82 -22.19 -2.09
C LEU A 157 -9.86 -22.69 -3.18
N VAL A 158 -8.61 -22.99 -2.81
CA VAL A 158 -7.62 -23.55 -3.73
C VAL A 158 -8.04 -24.93 -4.22
N GLU A 159 -8.52 -25.83 -3.35
CA GLU A 159 -8.98 -27.16 -3.78
C GLU A 159 -10.18 -27.08 -4.73
N GLU A 160 -11.12 -26.16 -4.49
CA GLU A 160 -12.24 -25.91 -5.41
C GLU A 160 -11.77 -25.44 -6.79
N ILE A 161 -10.79 -24.54 -6.84
CA ILE A 161 -10.16 -24.08 -8.09
C ILE A 161 -9.41 -25.22 -8.79
N LYS A 162 -8.60 -26.00 -8.06
CA LYS A 162 -7.85 -27.14 -8.61
C LYS A 162 -8.78 -28.18 -9.23
N GLY A 163 -9.97 -28.38 -8.65
CA GLY A 163 -11.02 -29.24 -9.22
C GLY A 163 -11.51 -28.79 -10.60
N ARG A 164 -11.19 -27.57 -11.03
CA ARG A 164 -11.55 -26.99 -12.34
C ARG A 164 -10.39 -26.95 -13.34
N PHE A 165 -9.19 -27.39 -12.96
CA PHE A 165 -8.04 -27.40 -13.86
C PHE A 165 -8.28 -28.26 -15.10
N GLN A 166 -7.75 -27.80 -16.23
CA GLN A 166 -7.75 -28.56 -17.47
C GLN A 166 -6.31 -28.89 -17.88
N HIS A 167 -6.06 -30.13 -18.30
CA HIS A 167 -4.71 -30.64 -18.56
C HIS A 167 -3.93 -29.84 -19.63
N ALA A 168 -4.63 -29.24 -20.59
CA ALA A 168 -4.03 -28.47 -21.68
C ALA A 168 -3.78 -26.99 -21.33
N GLN A 169 -4.06 -26.57 -20.09
CA GLN A 169 -3.97 -25.18 -19.67
C GLN A 169 -2.86 -24.97 -18.65
N LYS A 170 -2.17 -23.84 -18.75
CA LYS A 170 -1.41 -23.25 -17.65
C LYS A 170 -2.37 -22.52 -16.72
N ASN A 171 -2.13 -22.55 -15.42
CA ASN A 171 -3.06 -22.02 -14.42
C ASN A 171 -2.38 -20.87 -13.66
N VAL A 172 -2.97 -19.68 -13.75
CA VAL A 172 -2.54 -18.48 -13.04
C VAL A 172 -3.58 -18.13 -11.99
N LEU A 173 -3.15 -17.91 -10.74
CA LEU A 173 -4.02 -17.45 -9.68
C LEU A 173 -3.77 -15.97 -9.38
N LEU A 174 -4.83 -15.16 -9.34
CA LEU A 174 -4.83 -13.88 -8.65
C LEU A 174 -5.43 -14.11 -7.26
N SER A 175 -4.76 -13.64 -6.21
CA SER A 175 -5.28 -13.71 -4.84
C SER A 175 -4.85 -12.49 -4.04
N HIS A 176 -5.64 -12.14 -3.03
CA HIS A 176 -5.35 -11.01 -2.15
C HIS A 176 -5.38 -11.48 -0.69
N CYS A 177 -4.20 -11.78 -0.15
CA CYS A 177 -4.05 -12.37 1.18
C CYS A 177 -2.66 -12.15 1.77
N PHE A 178 -2.50 -12.40 3.07
CA PHE A 178 -1.21 -12.38 3.75
C PHE A 178 -0.58 -13.77 3.73
N VAL A 179 0.48 -13.97 2.94
CA VAL A 179 1.25 -15.22 2.92
C VAL A 179 2.34 -15.16 3.99
N ASP A 180 2.48 -16.24 4.77
CA ASP A 180 3.46 -16.29 5.87
C ASP A 180 4.90 -15.97 5.40
N GLY A 181 5.65 -15.29 6.26
CA GLY A 181 6.98 -14.76 5.93
C GLY A 181 6.98 -13.55 4.98
N GLY A 182 5.82 -12.95 4.70
CA GLY A 182 5.71 -11.66 4.03
C GLY A 182 6.22 -10.49 4.87
N GLU A 183 6.84 -9.50 4.22
CA GLU A 183 7.24 -8.23 4.82
C GLU A 183 6.14 -7.20 4.62
N SER A 184 5.65 -6.63 5.72
CA SER A 184 4.54 -5.66 5.75
C SER A 184 5.02 -4.22 5.89
N SER A 185 4.17 -3.29 5.48
CA SER A 185 4.35 -1.83 5.62
C SER A 185 3.20 -1.23 6.44
N ASP A 186 3.47 -0.15 7.19
CA ASP A 186 2.46 0.52 8.05
C ASP A 186 1.16 0.97 7.35
N SER A 187 1.18 1.07 6.01
CA SER A 187 0.07 1.48 5.17
C SER A 187 -0.96 0.38 4.91
N GLU A 188 -0.59 -0.88 5.20
CA GLU A 188 -1.42 -2.07 5.05
C GLU A 188 -2.35 -2.20 6.27
N ARG A 189 -3.57 -2.71 6.07
CA ARG A 189 -4.46 -2.99 7.20
C ARG A 189 -4.04 -4.30 7.87
N PRO A 190 -3.76 -4.31 9.20
CA PRO A 190 -3.61 -5.57 9.90
C PRO A 190 -4.92 -6.34 9.78
N LEU A 191 -4.87 -7.54 9.17
CA LEU A 191 -6.06 -8.35 8.92
C LEU A 191 -6.55 -9.02 10.22
N SER A 192 -5.63 -9.36 11.13
CA SER A 192 -5.97 -9.90 12.44
C SER A 192 -4.92 -9.61 13.52
N ILE A 193 -5.32 -9.72 14.78
CA ILE A 193 -4.39 -9.72 15.92
C ILE A 193 -3.97 -11.17 16.19
N GLY A 194 -2.66 -11.43 16.18
CA GLY A 194 -2.09 -12.74 16.57
C GLY A 194 -1.82 -13.72 15.42
N GLY A 195 -1.88 -13.28 14.15
CA GLY A 195 -1.40 -14.06 13.00
C GLY A 195 -2.39 -15.06 12.40
N SER A 196 -3.67 -15.00 12.78
CA SER A 196 -4.75 -15.84 12.23
C SER A 196 -5.13 -15.52 10.78
N ASP A 197 -4.54 -14.46 10.23
CA ASP A 197 -4.69 -13.95 8.87
C ASP A 197 -3.68 -14.51 7.87
N ARG A 198 -2.69 -15.26 8.36
CA ARG A 198 -1.63 -15.81 7.53
C ARG A 198 -2.09 -17.04 6.76
N VAL A 199 -1.56 -17.17 5.55
CA VAL A 199 -1.83 -18.28 4.63
C VAL A 199 -0.53 -18.97 4.25
N SER A 200 -0.54 -20.30 4.23
CA SER A 200 0.58 -21.10 3.77
C SER A 200 0.78 -20.95 2.26
N ALA A 201 2.02 -20.68 1.86
CA ALA A 201 2.40 -20.64 0.45
C ALA A 201 2.25 -22.00 -0.25
N ASP A 202 2.20 -23.10 0.50
CA ASP A 202 2.18 -24.47 -0.05
C ASP A 202 0.91 -24.75 -0.87
N TYR A 203 -0.21 -24.11 -0.54
CA TYR A 203 -1.45 -24.24 -1.31
C TYR A 203 -1.29 -23.72 -2.74
N PHE A 204 -0.41 -22.74 -2.96
CA PHE A 204 -0.29 -22.06 -4.24
C PHE A 204 0.71 -22.72 -5.21
N ARG A 205 1.49 -23.72 -4.78
CA ARG A 205 2.50 -24.39 -5.62
C ARG A 205 1.94 -25.14 -6.83
N CYS A 206 0.63 -25.39 -6.83
CA CYS A 206 -0.04 -26.09 -7.93
C CYS A 206 -0.33 -25.20 -9.15
N PHE A 207 -0.13 -23.89 -9.04
CA PHE A 207 -0.31 -22.93 -10.12
C PHE A 207 1.02 -22.68 -10.84
N ASP A 208 0.95 -22.36 -12.13
CA ASP A 208 2.13 -21.94 -12.89
C ASP A 208 2.61 -20.55 -12.45
N TYR A 209 1.69 -19.65 -12.05
CA TYR A 209 2.03 -18.36 -11.47
C TYR A 209 0.95 -17.89 -10.50
N VAL A 210 1.36 -17.16 -9.45
CA VAL A 210 0.48 -16.65 -8.40
C VAL A 210 0.75 -15.16 -8.22
N ALA A 211 -0.22 -14.37 -8.66
CA ALA A 211 -0.29 -12.93 -8.56
C ALA A 211 -0.93 -12.54 -7.22
N LEU A 212 -0.11 -12.23 -6.21
CA LEU A 212 -0.57 -11.78 -4.90
C LEU A 212 -0.66 -10.24 -4.83
N GLY A 213 -1.72 -9.75 -4.20
CA GLY A 213 -1.76 -8.41 -3.59
C GLY A 213 -2.00 -8.50 -2.08
N HIS A 214 -2.08 -7.34 -1.42
CA HIS A 214 -2.20 -7.09 0.03
C HIS A 214 -0.94 -6.46 0.62
N LEU A 215 0.23 -7.01 0.29
CA LEU A 215 1.52 -6.46 0.74
C LEU A 215 2.05 -5.45 -0.25
N HIS A 216 2.40 -4.26 0.23
CA HIS A 216 2.73 -3.13 -0.62
C HIS A 216 4.17 -3.14 -1.14
N GLN A 217 5.04 -3.95 -0.53
CA GLN A 217 6.40 -4.14 -1.03
C GLN A 217 6.42 -5.23 -2.11
N PRO A 218 6.98 -4.96 -3.31
CA PRO A 218 7.21 -6.01 -4.30
C PRO A 218 8.17 -7.06 -3.74
N GLN A 219 7.74 -8.31 -3.70
CA GLN A 219 8.51 -9.38 -3.05
C GLN A 219 8.10 -10.77 -3.56
N GLN A 220 9.04 -11.70 -3.54
CA GLN A 220 8.79 -13.12 -3.81
C GLN A 220 8.50 -13.86 -2.50
N ARG A 221 7.61 -14.86 -2.52
CA ARG A 221 7.34 -15.72 -1.36
C ARG A 221 7.56 -17.17 -1.70
N SER A 222 8.42 -17.86 -0.94
CA SER A 222 8.72 -19.30 -1.05
C SER A 222 9.31 -19.74 -2.40
N GLU A 223 8.61 -19.52 -3.51
CA GLU A 223 8.98 -19.90 -4.88
C GLU A 223 8.95 -18.69 -5.84
N ALA A 224 9.70 -18.77 -6.95
CA ALA A 224 9.87 -17.66 -7.89
C ALA A 224 8.55 -17.17 -8.54
N HIS A 225 7.60 -18.08 -8.70
CA HIS A 225 6.32 -17.86 -9.35
C HIS A 225 5.21 -17.35 -8.39
N ILE A 226 5.49 -17.25 -7.08
CA ILE A 226 4.56 -16.73 -6.08
C ILE A 226 5.06 -15.36 -5.63
N ARG A 227 4.36 -14.30 -6.02
CA ARG A 227 4.89 -12.94 -5.90
C ARG A 227 3.82 -11.96 -5.47
N TYR A 228 4.20 -11.00 -4.64
CA TYR A 228 3.51 -9.74 -4.49
C TYR A 228 4.07 -8.74 -5.49
N SER A 229 3.20 -8.07 -6.23
CA SER A 229 3.64 -6.99 -7.11
C SER A 229 3.92 -5.69 -6.36
N GLY A 230 3.32 -5.51 -5.19
CA GLY A 230 3.38 -4.29 -4.40
C GLY A 230 2.45 -3.20 -4.91
N SER A 231 2.35 -2.12 -4.14
CA SER A 231 1.48 -0.99 -4.46
C SER A 231 2.01 -0.14 -5.62
N LEU A 232 1.09 0.57 -6.27
CA LEU A 232 1.37 1.48 -7.39
C LEU A 232 2.45 2.52 -7.05
N MET A 233 2.35 3.11 -5.86
CA MET A 233 3.26 4.11 -5.33
C MET A 233 3.40 3.95 -3.81
N LYS A 234 4.25 4.77 -3.18
CA LYS A 234 4.46 4.74 -1.72
C LYS A 234 3.22 5.28 -1.02
N TYR A 235 2.76 4.58 0.01
CA TYR A 235 1.58 4.93 0.80
C TYR A 235 1.85 5.09 2.30
N SER A 236 3.09 4.90 2.70
CA SER A 236 3.61 5.21 4.04
C SER A 236 5.10 5.59 3.95
N PHE A 237 5.58 6.33 4.94
CA PHE A 237 7.00 6.64 5.09
C PHE A 237 7.87 5.40 5.35
N SER A 238 7.31 4.30 5.87
CA SER A 238 8.02 3.02 5.98
C SER A 238 8.40 2.43 4.63
N GLU A 239 7.72 2.85 3.55
CA GLU A 239 7.96 2.39 2.18
C GLU A 239 8.99 3.26 1.42
N GLN A 240 9.63 4.24 2.08
CA GLN A 240 10.54 5.21 1.43
C GLN A 240 11.69 4.57 0.62
N HIS A 241 12.11 3.35 0.95
CA HIS A 241 13.19 2.63 0.27
C HIS A 241 12.69 1.57 -0.72
N GLN A 242 11.38 1.35 -0.80
CA GLN A 242 10.79 0.39 -1.72
C GLN A 242 10.78 0.97 -3.14
N LYS A 243 11.09 0.13 -4.12
CA LYS A 243 10.94 0.43 -5.54
C LYS A 243 9.54 0.02 -5.96
N LYS A 244 8.68 0.99 -6.24
CA LYS A 244 7.29 0.74 -6.65
C LYS A 244 7.25 0.52 -8.16
N GLY A 245 6.28 -0.27 -8.62
CA GLY A 245 6.29 -0.76 -9.99
C GLY A 245 5.24 -1.83 -10.23
N PHE A 246 5.42 -2.55 -11.32
CA PHE A 246 4.67 -3.77 -11.61
C PHE A 246 5.63 -4.92 -11.92
N THR A 247 5.11 -6.14 -11.91
CA THR A 247 5.85 -7.33 -12.33
C THR A 247 5.44 -7.71 -13.75
N LEU A 248 6.40 -7.75 -14.67
CA LEU A 248 6.24 -8.30 -15.99
C LEU A 248 6.52 -9.79 -15.97
N VAL A 249 5.50 -10.59 -16.23
CA VAL A 249 5.56 -12.05 -16.12
C VAL A 249 5.63 -12.65 -17.51
N THR A 250 6.47 -13.67 -17.68
CA THR A 250 6.56 -14.47 -18.90
C THR A 250 6.27 -15.93 -18.57
N LEU A 251 5.30 -16.51 -19.28
CA LEU A 251 5.04 -17.94 -19.31
C LEU A 251 5.40 -18.52 -20.68
N ASP A 252 5.91 -19.73 -20.71
CA ASP A 252 6.17 -20.52 -21.91
C ASP A 252 5.42 -21.87 -21.87
N GLU A 253 5.72 -22.76 -22.80
CA GLU A 253 5.15 -24.12 -22.90
C GLU A 253 5.33 -24.96 -21.62
N ASN A 254 6.34 -24.65 -20.80
CA ASN A 254 6.64 -25.36 -19.56
C ASN A 254 6.01 -24.69 -18.33
N GLY A 255 5.49 -23.47 -18.44
CA GLY A 255 4.87 -22.73 -17.35
C GLY A 255 5.62 -21.43 -17.07
N PHE A 256 5.88 -21.11 -15.80
CA PHE A 256 6.61 -19.90 -15.43
C PHE A 256 8.06 -19.90 -15.93
N ALA A 257 8.40 -18.89 -16.75
CA ALA A 257 9.73 -18.71 -17.30
C ALA A 257 10.50 -17.57 -16.60
N ASN A 258 9.86 -16.41 -16.39
CA ASN A 258 10.52 -15.25 -15.79
C ASN A 258 9.52 -14.26 -15.16
N ALA A 259 10.01 -13.48 -14.20
CA ALA A 259 9.37 -12.28 -13.66
C ALA A 259 10.38 -11.14 -13.55
N GLU A 260 10.08 -10.01 -14.17
CA GLU A 260 10.89 -8.79 -14.12
C GLU A 260 10.12 -7.67 -13.41
N HIS A 261 10.78 -6.93 -12.52
CA HIS A 261 10.18 -5.75 -11.91
C HIS A 261 10.46 -4.52 -12.76
N VAL A 262 9.41 -3.85 -13.21
CA VAL A 262 9.49 -2.58 -13.94
C VAL A 262 9.06 -1.47 -13.00
N ALA A 263 9.99 -0.57 -12.70
CA ALA A 263 9.77 0.48 -11.71
C ALA A 263 8.98 1.64 -12.28
N PHE A 264 8.07 2.18 -11.46
CA PHE A 264 7.43 3.46 -11.68
C PHE A 264 8.26 4.60 -11.07
N LYS A 265 7.99 5.83 -11.53
CA LYS A 265 8.51 7.05 -10.93
C LYS A 265 7.34 7.93 -10.50
N ALA A 266 7.12 8.06 -9.19
CA ALA A 266 6.09 8.97 -8.70
C ALA A 266 6.52 10.43 -8.93
N PRO A 267 5.57 11.37 -9.12
CA PRO A 267 5.89 12.79 -9.19
C PRO A 267 6.55 13.32 -7.92
N ARG A 268 6.14 12.78 -6.77
CA ARG A 268 6.60 13.12 -5.43
C ARG A 268 6.94 11.83 -4.69
N GLU A 269 8.18 11.73 -4.22
CA GLU A 269 8.62 10.59 -3.42
C GLU A 269 8.25 10.80 -1.94
N MET A 270 8.23 9.71 -1.17
CA MET A 270 8.15 9.79 0.29
C MET A 270 9.55 9.70 0.88
N ARG A 271 9.95 10.69 1.67
CA ARG A 271 11.26 10.72 2.34
C ARG A 271 11.14 11.01 3.82
N VAL A 272 12.05 10.42 4.60
CA VAL A 272 12.23 10.76 6.01
C VAL A 272 13.51 11.58 6.15
N LEU A 273 13.38 12.83 6.61
CA LEU A 273 14.52 13.68 6.94
C LEU A 273 14.75 13.68 8.44
N GLU A 274 15.98 13.50 8.85
CA GLU A 274 16.38 13.56 10.26
C GLU A 274 17.51 14.58 10.44
N GLY A 275 17.49 15.30 11.56
CA GLY A 275 18.49 16.31 11.91
C GLY A 275 17.96 17.40 12.82
N GLU A 276 18.81 18.40 13.10
CA GLU A 276 18.39 19.64 13.75
C GLU A 276 17.64 20.54 12.75
N LEU A 277 16.72 21.38 13.26
CA LEU A 277 15.84 22.17 12.40
C LEU A 277 16.62 23.06 11.42
N ASP A 278 17.63 23.78 11.90
CA ASP A 278 18.39 24.74 11.10
C ASP A 278 19.15 24.04 9.96
N ASP A 279 19.69 22.85 10.21
CA ASP A 279 20.37 22.03 9.20
C ASP A 279 19.39 21.52 8.14
N ILE A 280 18.18 21.12 8.54
CA ILE A 280 17.13 20.70 7.61
C ILE A 280 16.70 21.88 6.75
N ILE A 281 16.51 23.06 7.34
CA ILE A 281 16.14 24.28 6.60
C ILE A 281 17.23 24.68 5.62
N ALA A 282 18.50 24.65 6.04
CA ALA A 282 19.63 24.97 5.19
C ALA A 282 19.70 24.04 3.97
N ARG A 283 19.51 22.73 4.17
CA ARG A 283 19.45 21.74 3.08
C ARG A 283 18.29 22.00 2.12
N GLY A 284 17.10 22.33 2.64
CA GLY A 284 15.89 22.54 1.84
C GLY A 284 15.97 23.68 0.84
N LYS A 285 16.80 24.70 1.11
CA LYS A 285 17.02 25.82 0.17
C LYS A 285 17.63 25.39 -1.17
N THR A 286 18.27 24.22 -1.23
CA THR A 286 18.98 23.71 -2.40
C THR A 286 18.58 22.30 -2.79
N ASP A 287 17.61 21.68 -2.13
CA ASP A 287 17.17 20.32 -2.43
C ASP A 287 16.35 20.30 -3.73
N PRO A 288 16.79 19.59 -4.78
CA PRO A 288 16.03 19.50 -6.03
C PRO A 288 14.69 18.77 -5.87
N ASN A 289 14.48 18.04 -4.77
CA ASN A 289 13.25 17.30 -4.49
C ASN A 289 12.48 17.91 -3.31
N ALA A 290 12.53 19.24 -3.16
CA ALA A 290 11.87 19.94 -2.06
C ALA A 290 10.35 19.73 -1.98
N ASP A 291 9.73 19.34 -3.11
CA ASP A 291 8.29 19.07 -3.21
C ASP A 291 7.89 17.61 -2.88
N ASP A 292 8.85 16.76 -2.48
CA ASP A 292 8.54 15.41 -1.99
C ASP A 292 7.68 15.44 -0.72
N TYR A 293 6.95 14.36 -0.47
CA TYR A 293 6.24 14.19 0.79
C TYR A 293 7.24 13.83 1.90
N LEU A 294 7.27 14.65 2.95
CA LEU A 294 8.27 14.50 4.01
C LEU A 294 7.68 14.17 5.36
N LEU A 295 8.31 13.20 6.02
CA LEU A 295 8.33 13.07 7.47
C LEU A 295 9.62 13.70 7.96
N VAL A 296 9.52 14.63 8.90
CA VAL A 296 10.70 15.25 9.52
C VAL A 296 10.86 14.76 10.96
N ARG A 297 12.04 14.26 11.30
CA ARG A 297 12.46 13.88 12.66
C ARG A 297 13.44 14.90 13.19
N LEU A 298 12.98 15.72 14.13
CA LEU A 298 13.81 16.75 14.77
C LEU A 298 14.60 16.16 15.94
N LEU A 299 15.92 16.29 15.87
CA LEU A 299 16.86 15.89 16.91
C LEU A 299 17.11 16.99 17.95
N ASP A 300 16.53 18.18 17.75
CA ASP A 300 16.58 19.28 18.69
C ASP A 300 16.09 18.87 20.08
N LYS A 301 16.86 19.23 21.11
CA LYS A 301 16.60 18.87 22.51
C LYS A 301 15.76 19.90 23.27
N HIS A 302 15.43 21.01 22.63
CA HIS A 302 14.67 22.14 23.18
C HIS A 302 13.36 22.31 22.40
N ALA A 303 12.36 22.94 23.01
CA ALA A 303 11.14 23.27 22.28
C ALA A 303 11.45 24.28 21.16
N ILE A 304 10.86 24.05 19.99
CA ILE A 304 10.93 24.95 18.85
C ILE A 304 9.53 25.49 18.54
N LEU A 305 9.45 26.81 18.34
CA LEU A 305 8.26 27.56 17.98
C LEU A 305 7.99 27.40 16.48
N ASN A 306 6.75 27.02 16.16
CA ASN A 306 6.23 26.86 14.81
C ASN A 306 7.18 26.12 13.84
N PRO A 307 7.72 24.93 14.20
CA PRO A 307 8.68 24.21 13.36
C PRO A 307 8.06 23.80 12.02
N MET A 308 6.76 23.52 11.98
CA MET A 308 6.04 23.20 10.74
C MET A 308 6.08 24.35 9.73
N ASP A 309 5.85 25.59 10.17
CA ASP A 309 5.85 26.75 9.27
C ASP A 309 7.27 27.05 8.76
N LYS A 310 8.27 26.95 9.64
CA LYS A 310 9.68 27.11 9.29
C LYS A 310 10.13 26.06 8.27
N LEU A 311 9.74 24.79 8.45
CA LEU A 311 10.04 23.71 7.51
C LEU A 311 9.31 23.91 6.18
N ARG A 312 8.01 24.26 6.21
CA ARG A 312 7.21 24.45 5.00
C ARG A 312 7.62 25.63 4.14
N ALA A 313 8.39 26.57 4.68
CA ALA A 313 9.01 27.64 3.90
C ALA A 313 10.05 27.14 2.88
N VAL A 314 10.65 25.96 3.11
CA VAL A 314 11.64 25.35 2.20
C VAL A 314 11.22 23.96 1.68
N TYR A 315 10.31 23.29 2.38
CA TYR A 315 9.76 21.99 2.00
C TYR A 315 8.22 22.05 2.08
N PRO A 316 7.52 22.48 1.02
CA PRO A 316 6.08 22.74 1.07
C PRO A 316 5.25 21.54 1.53
N ASN A 317 5.73 20.32 1.24
CA ASN A 317 5.03 19.06 1.47
C ASN A 317 5.54 18.29 2.71
N VAL A 318 5.99 18.99 3.76
CA VAL A 318 6.12 18.34 5.09
C VAL A 318 4.73 17.96 5.60
N LEU A 319 4.49 16.65 5.64
CA LEU A 319 3.22 16.03 6.01
C LEU A 319 3.18 15.67 7.50
N HIS A 320 4.32 15.26 8.06
CA HIS A 320 4.40 14.84 9.44
C HIS A 320 5.71 15.27 10.11
N LEU A 321 5.66 15.46 11.42
CA LEU A 321 6.76 15.93 12.23
C LEU A 321 6.83 15.10 13.52
N GLU A 322 7.98 14.47 13.73
CA GLU A 322 8.36 13.77 14.95
C GLU A 322 9.47 14.55 15.65
N LYS A 323 9.50 14.51 16.99
CA LYS A 323 10.50 15.23 17.80
C LYS A 323 11.22 14.26 18.76
N PRO A 324 11.92 13.23 18.25
CA PRO A 324 12.64 12.29 19.10
C PRO A 324 13.73 12.96 19.95
N GLY A 325 14.33 14.06 19.50
CA GLY A 325 15.33 14.83 20.27
C GLY A 325 14.86 15.30 21.65
N MET A 326 13.57 15.58 21.79
CA MET A 326 12.93 15.93 23.06
C MET A 326 12.80 14.74 24.02
N LEU A 327 12.89 13.50 23.50
CA LEU A 327 12.71 12.25 24.23
C LEU A 327 14.04 11.59 24.64
N ILE A 328 15.18 12.00 24.09
CA ILE A 328 16.52 11.39 24.32
C ILE A 328 17.04 11.54 25.77
N GLY A 329 16.32 12.27 26.65
CA GLY A 329 16.54 12.26 28.10
C GLY A 329 15.68 11.27 28.89
N VAL A 330 14.72 10.60 28.25
CA VAL A 330 13.69 9.78 28.90
C VAL A 330 14.08 8.29 28.96
N GLU A 331 14.70 7.75 27.90
CA GLU A 331 15.00 6.30 27.82
C GLU A 331 16.12 5.81 28.76
N GLN A 332 17.15 6.62 29.05
CA GLN A 332 18.19 6.25 30.03
C GLN A 332 17.69 6.26 31.49
N GLN A 333 16.51 6.83 31.75
CA GLN A 333 15.86 6.87 33.07
C GLN A 333 14.64 5.94 33.17
N MET A 334 14.37 5.07 32.20
CA MET A 334 13.23 4.14 32.30
C MET A 334 13.45 2.98 33.30
N ALA A 335 14.63 2.87 33.93
CA ALA A 335 14.85 2.00 35.08
C ALA A 335 14.68 2.70 36.45
N GLN A 336 14.66 4.04 36.51
CA GLN A 336 14.39 4.78 37.75
C GLN A 336 13.73 6.13 37.46
N ALA A 337 12.51 6.27 38.02
CA ALA A 337 11.70 7.47 38.16
C ALA A 337 10.74 7.82 37.00
N LYS A 338 9.44 7.60 37.29
CA LYS A 338 8.33 8.37 36.73
C LYS A 338 8.59 9.88 36.85
N LEU A 339 8.14 10.63 35.84
CA LEU A 339 8.18 12.11 35.61
C LEU A 339 9.34 12.53 34.69
N ALA A 340 9.21 12.46 33.36
CA ALA A 340 8.54 13.46 32.51
C ALA A 340 9.01 14.91 32.78
N ARG A 341 9.63 15.56 31.79
CA ARG A 341 9.82 17.03 31.76
C ARG A 341 8.49 17.70 32.12
N SER A 342 8.51 18.70 33.01
CA SER A 342 7.30 19.36 33.51
C SER A 342 6.71 20.33 32.48
N GLU A 343 5.41 20.65 32.53
CA GLU A 343 4.82 21.67 31.65
C GLU A 343 5.51 23.04 31.80
N ALA A 344 6.10 23.31 32.96
CA ALA A 344 6.89 24.50 33.22
C ALA A 344 8.17 24.55 32.35
N ASP A 345 8.81 23.41 32.10
CA ASP A 345 10.03 23.36 31.27
C ASP A 345 9.70 23.64 29.80
N MET A 346 8.56 23.13 29.31
CA MET A 346 8.08 23.45 27.96
C MET A 346 7.76 24.93 27.79
N PHE A 347 7.17 25.56 28.81
CA PHE A 347 6.87 26.99 28.77
C PHE A 347 8.14 27.86 28.83
N ARG A 348 9.16 27.45 29.60
CA ARG A 348 10.46 28.15 29.64
C ARG A 348 11.11 28.20 28.27
N ASP A 349 11.15 27.07 27.57
CA ASP A 349 11.69 27.01 26.21
C ASP A 349 10.89 27.90 25.25
N PHE A 350 9.55 27.86 25.32
CA PHE A 350 8.67 28.73 24.53
C PHE A 350 8.95 30.22 24.80
N PHE A 351 9.06 30.62 26.06
CA PHE A 351 9.30 32.01 26.44
C PHE A 351 10.64 32.50 25.89
N ARG A 352 11.69 31.68 26.02
CA ARG A 352 13.02 32.01 25.52
C ARG A 352 13.02 32.25 24.03
N GLU A 353 12.32 31.42 23.26
CA GLU A 353 12.26 31.58 21.81
C GLU A 353 11.35 32.75 21.40
N ALA A 354 10.22 32.96 22.08
CA ALA A 354 9.28 34.03 21.75
C ALA A 354 9.78 35.43 22.14
N GLN A 355 10.62 35.53 23.16
CA GLN A 355 11.11 36.81 23.72
C GLN A 355 12.63 36.99 23.59
N GLU A 356 13.33 36.04 22.96
CA GLU A 356 14.80 36.00 22.83
C GLU A 356 15.53 36.22 24.17
N SER A 357 14.90 35.86 25.29
CA SER A 357 15.39 36.13 26.64
C SER A 357 14.86 35.10 27.65
N GLU A 358 15.65 34.80 28.67
CA GLU A 358 15.24 33.89 29.75
C GLU A 358 14.14 34.52 30.63
N LEU A 359 13.32 33.67 31.26
CA LEU A 359 12.35 34.13 32.26
C LEU A 359 13.09 34.80 33.43
N SER A 360 12.61 35.97 33.84
CA SER A 360 13.04 36.56 35.11
C SER A 360 12.59 35.68 36.28
N SER A 361 13.28 35.76 37.42
CA SER A 361 12.93 34.96 38.60
C SER A 361 11.49 35.18 39.08
N ALA A 362 10.94 36.39 38.87
CA ALA A 362 9.54 36.69 39.21
C ALA A 362 8.55 35.98 38.27
N GLN A 363 8.86 35.93 36.97
CA GLN A 363 8.01 35.23 35.98
C GLN A 363 8.10 33.71 36.15
N ASP A 364 9.27 33.17 36.48
CA ASP A 364 9.46 31.75 36.74
C ASP A 364 8.68 31.26 37.98
N GLN A 365 8.65 32.09 39.04
CA GLN A 365 7.83 31.84 40.22
C GLN A 365 6.33 31.89 39.90
N ALA A 366 5.90 32.85 39.08
CA ALA A 366 4.50 32.96 38.65
C ALA A 366 4.06 31.74 37.82
N LEU A 367 4.90 31.32 36.86
CA LEU A 367 4.67 30.11 36.05
C LEU A 367 4.53 28.87 36.94
N SER A 368 5.47 28.68 37.86
CA SER A 368 5.46 27.53 38.77
C SER A 368 4.22 27.50 39.67
N ALA A 369 3.72 28.67 40.09
CA ALA A 369 2.49 28.78 40.87
C ALA A 369 1.25 28.40 40.04
N ILE A 370 1.15 28.89 38.80
CA ILE A 370 0.02 28.62 37.90
C ILE A 370 -0.05 27.12 37.55
N VAL A 371 1.08 26.51 37.16
CA VAL A 371 1.13 25.07 36.84
C VAL A 371 0.71 24.23 38.06
N LYS A 372 1.18 24.61 39.26
CA LYS A 372 0.81 23.93 40.50
C LYS A 372 -0.67 24.06 40.86
N ASP A 373 -1.31 25.18 40.54
CA ASP A 373 -2.74 25.38 40.78
C ASP A 373 -3.61 24.64 39.75
N LEU A 374 -3.16 24.53 38.49
CA LEU A 374 -3.84 23.76 37.45
C LEU A 374 -3.79 22.25 37.72
N LEU A 375 -2.68 21.72 38.25
CA LEU A 375 -2.51 20.30 38.59
C LEU A 375 -3.24 19.86 39.88
N LYS A 376 -3.86 20.79 40.61
CA LYS A 376 -4.67 20.51 41.81
C LYS A 376 -6.17 20.37 41.52
N GLN A 377 -6.61 20.68 40.31
CA GLN A 377 -7.98 20.39 39.82
C GLN A 377 -7.99 19.01 39.16
#